data_AF-A0A7G6KSY0-F1
#
_entry.id   AF-A0A7G6KSY0-F1
#
_cell.length_a   1.000
_cell.length_b   1.000
_cell.length_c   1.000
_cell.angle_alpha   90.00
_cell.angle_beta   90.00
_cell.angle_gamma   90.00
#
_symmetry.space_group_name_H-M   'P 1'
#
loop_
_entity.id
_entity.type
_entity.pdbx_description
1 polymer ?
#
loop_
_entity_poly.entity_id
_entity_poly.type
_entity_poly.pdbx_seq_one_letter_code
_entity_poly.pdbx_strand_id
1 'polypeptide(L)' 'MTGTVVSIIEPVMVDNETEGYGQNAGSRRHYYRVSFPLRTIWAAYSGAPADELRIEIFETWLERI' A
#
# COMPACT_ATOMS: atom_id res chain seq x y z
N MET A 1 5.67 9.36 7.52
CA MET A 1 5.06 8.37 8.43
C MET A 1 5.43 6.99 7.93
N THR A 2 5.45 5.97 8.79
CA THR A 2 5.71 4.59 8.38
C THR A 2 4.49 3.71 8.70
N GLY A 3 4.36 2.59 7.99
CA GLY A 3 3.31 1.59 8.20
C GLY A 3 3.89 0.20 8.31
N THR A 4 3.08 -0.75 8.76
CA THR A 4 3.50 -2.14 8.94
C THR A 4 2.94 -3.00 7.81
N VAL A 5 3.80 -3.72 7.10
CA VAL A 5 3.37 -4.74 6.14
C VAL A 5 2.70 -5.88 6.91
N VAL A 6 1.43 -6.13 6.63
CA VAL A 6 0.64 -7.20 7.29
C VAL A 6 0.44 -8.42 6.39
N SER A 7 0.53 -8.25 5.07
CA SER A 7 0.51 -9.36 4.12
C SER A 7 1.13 -8.96 2.78
N ILE A 8 1.73 -9.93 2.10
CA ILE A 8 2.09 -9.83 0.67
C ILE A 8 0.93 -10.42 -0.12
N ILE A 9 0.47 -9.71 -1.16
CA ILE A 9 -0.63 -10.17 -2.02
C ILE A 9 -0.08 -11.07 -3.12
N GLU A 10 -0.75 -12.19 -3.33
CA GLU A 10 -0.47 -13.17 -4.38
C GLU A 10 -1.70 -13.38 -5.27
N PRO A 11 -1.54 -13.60 -6.59
CA PRO A 11 -0.27 -13.59 -7.32
C PRO A 11 0.29 -12.18 -7.52
N VAL A 12 1.51 -12.07 -8.05
CA VAL A 12 2.01 -10.80 -8.59
C VAL A 12 1.06 -10.23 -9.65
N MET A 13 0.87 -8.92 -9.61
CA MET A 13 -0.06 -8.19 -10.47
C MET A 13 0.71 -7.23 -11.37
N VAL A 14 0.09 -6.86 -12.48
CA VAL A 14 0.69 -5.94 -13.46
C VAL A 14 0.77 -4.53 -12.87
N ASP A 15 1.87 -3.83 -13.15
CA ASP A 15 2.08 -2.43 -12.80
C ASP A 15 1.02 -1.52 -13.43
N ASN A 16 0.06 -1.11 -12.61
CA ASN A 16 -1.07 -0.31 -13.05
C ASN A 16 -0.66 1.11 -13.47
N GLU A 17 0.45 1.66 -12.98
CA GLU A 17 0.89 3.00 -13.37
C GLU A 17 1.37 3.01 -14.81
N THR A 18 2.37 2.18 -15.10
CA THR A 18 2.97 2.09 -16.44
C THR A 18 1.96 1.63 -17.49
N GLU A 19 1.09 0.68 -17.13
CA GLU A 19 0.03 0.21 -18.02
C GLU A 19 -1.09 1.22 -18.23
N GLY A 20 -1.42 2.03 -17.21
CA GLY A 20 -2.40 3.10 -17.33
C GLY A 20 -2.02 4.16 -18.37
N TYR A 21 -0.71 4.31 -18.63
CA TYR A 21 -0.17 5.16 -19.70
C TYR A 21 -0.04 4.45 -21.06
N GLY A 22 -0.50 3.20 -21.19
CA GLY A 22 -0.52 2.46 -22.45
C GLY A 22 0.81 1.85 -22.87
N GLN A 23 1.78 1.73 -21.96
CA GLN A 23 3.10 1.18 -22.30
C GLN A 23 3.07 -0.33 -22.60
N ASN A 24 2.11 -1.12 -22.10
CA ASN A 24 2.01 -2.56 -22.35
C ASN A 24 3.31 -3.32 -22.02
N ALA A 25 4.00 -2.87 -20.97
CA ALA A 25 5.27 -3.44 -20.54
C ALA A 25 5.11 -4.80 -19.85
N GLY A 26 3.93 -5.08 -19.28
CA GLY A 26 3.61 -6.34 -18.62
C GLY A 26 4.44 -6.61 -17.36
N SER A 27 5.10 -5.59 -16.81
CA SER A 27 5.88 -5.69 -15.58
C SER A 27 4.97 -6.12 -14.44
N ARG A 28 5.34 -7.20 -13.72
CA ARG A 28 4.57 -7.72 -12.58
C ARG A 28 5.37 -7.63 -11.29
N ARG A 29 4.73 -7.11 -10.24
CA ARG A 29 5.30 -7.04 -8.89
C ARG A 29 4.22 -7.31 -7.84
N HIS A 30 4.62 -7.29 -6.58
CA HIS A 30 3.70 -7.50 -5.48
C HIS A 30 2.94 -6.23 -5.12
N TYR A 31 1.70 -6.42 -4.67
CA TYR A 31 1.06 -5.48 -3.77
C TYR A 31 1.34 -5.93 -2.34
N TYR A 32 1.53 -4.96 -1.45
CA TYR A 32 1.68 -5.18 -0.02
C TYR A 32 0.46 -4.57 0.67
N ARG A 33 -0.21 -5.34 1.51
CA ARG A 33 -1.21 -4.76 2.42
C ARG A 33 -0.45 -4.17 3.60
N VAL A 34 -0.58 -2.85 3.76
CA VAL A 34 0.07 -2.08 4.81
C VAL A 34 -0.98 -1.55 5.77
N SER A 35 -0.72 -1.68 7.07
CA SER A 35 -1.56 -1.13 8.12
C SER A 35 -0.95 0.15 8.70
N PHE A 36 -1.80 1.15 8.89
CA PHE A 36 -1.46 2.44 9.48
C PHE A 36 -2.48 2.80 10.57
N PRO A 37 -2.04 3.17 11.79
CA PRO A 37 -2.96 3.69 12.80
C PRO A 37 -3.63 4.98 12.31
N LEU A 38 -4.96 5.08 12.40
CA LEU A 38 -5.69 6.25 11.87
C LEU A 38 -5.28 7.56 12.53
N ARG A 39 -4.93 7.54 13.82
CA ARG A 39 -4.40 8.70 14.57
C ARG A 39 -3.07 9.24 14.06
N THR A 40 -2.28 8.41 13.37
CA THR A 40 -1.00 8.81 12.78
C THR A 40 -1.20 9.48 11.42
N ILE A 41 -2.27 9.11 10.71
CA ILE A 41 -2.64 9.71 9.42
C ILE A 41 -3.41 11.02 9.65
N TRP A 42 -4.39 11.00 10.57
CA TRP A 42 -5.27 12.12 10.87
C TRP A 42 -5.11 12.55 12.32
N ALA A 43 -4.51 13.72 12.54
CA ALA A 43 -4.25 14.25 13.88
C ALA A 43 -5.53 14.47 14.71
N ALA A 44 -6.67 14.76 14.06
CA ALA A 44 -7.97 14.97 14.71
C ALA A 44 -8.85 13.71 14.74
N TYR A 45 -8.27 12.53 14.49
CA TYR A 45 -9.03 11.28 14.54
C TYR A 45 -9.54 10.99 15.95
N SER A 46 -10.87 10.92 16.11
CA SER A 46 -11.55 10.73 17.39
C SER A 46 -12.15 9.33 17.60
N GLY A 47 -11.86 8.39 16.69
CA GLY A 47 -12.32 7.00 16.79
C GLY A 47 -11.52 6.17 17.80
N ALA A 48 -11.67 4.85 17.73
CA ALA A 48 -11.04 3.96 18.69
C ALA A 48 -9.51 3.97 18.52
N PRO A 49 -8.73 3.85 19.62
CA PRO A 49 -7.26 3.84 19.55
C PRO A 49 -6.67 2.69 18.72
N ALA A 50 -7.47 1.66 18.44
CA ALA A 50 -7.10 0.47 17.69
C ALA A 50 -7.53 0.52 16.22
N ASP A 51 -8.17 1.61 15.76
CA ASP A 51 -8.61 1.70 14.38
C ASP A 51 -7.42 1.93 13.43
N GLU A 52 -7.44 1.20 12.31
CA GLU A 52 -6.35 1.15 11.33
C GLU A 52 -6.88 1.36 9.92
N LEU A 53 -6.12 2.09 9.10
CA LEU A 53 -6.27 2.06 7.64
C LEU A 53 -5.43 0.90 7.10
N ARG A 54 -6.08 0.01 6.36
CA ARG A 54 -5.40 -1.06 5.61
C ARG A 54 -5.60 -0.83 4.12
N ILE A 55 -4.50 -0.68 3.40
CA ILE A 55 -4.50 -0.46 1.96
C ILE A 55 -3.46 -1.33 1.28
N GLU A 56 -3.74 -1.73 0.04
CA GLU A 56 -2.77 -2.36 -0.85
C GLU A 56 -1.93 -1.29 -1.56
N ILE A 57 -0.62 -1.37 -1.40
CA ILE A 57 0.34 -0.45 -2.03
C ILE A 57 1.23 -1.26 -2.98
N PHE A 58 1.45 -0.76 -4.18
CA PHE A 58 2.31 -1.42 -5.16
C PHE A 58 3.78 -1.27 -4.78
N GLU A 59 4.59 -2.28 -5.07
CA GLU A 59 5.99 -2.37 -4.64
C GLU A 59 6.84 -1.13 -4.98
N THR A 60 6.58 -0.46 -6.11
CA THR A 60 7.33 0.72 -6.55
C THR A 60 7.14 1.95 -5.67
N TRP A 61 6.10 1.97 -4.83
CA TRP A 61 5.77 3.10 -3.95
C TRP A 61 6.33 2.94 -2.53
N LEU A 62 7.04 1.84 -2.27
CA LEU A 62 7.59 1.52 -0.96
C LEU A 62 9.12 1.65 -0.96
N GLU A 63 9.67 2.08 0.17
CA GLU A 63 11.11 2.09 0.42
C GLU A 63 11.44 1.39 1.75
N ARG A 64 12.70 0.96 1.91
CA ARG A 64 13.19 0.42 3.19
C ARG A 64 13.45 1.56 4.17
N ILE A 65 13.15 1.29 5.44
CA ILE A 65 13.43 2.17 6.59
C ILE A 65 14.88 1.99 7.04
#